data_AF-A0A838A3Z7-F1
#
_entry.id   AF-A0A838A3Z7-F1
#
_cell.length_a   1.000
_cell.length_b   1.000
_cell.length_c   1.000
_cell.angle_alpha   90.00
_cell.angle_beta   90.00
_cell.angle_gamma   90.00
#
_symmetry.space_group_name_H-M   'P 1'
#
loop_
_entity.id
_entity.type
_entity.pdbx_description
1 polymer ?
#
loop_
_entity_poly.entity_id
_entity_poly.type
_entity_poly.pdbx_seq_one_letter_code
_entity_poly.pdbx_strand_id
1 'polypeptide(L)'
;MTLSSVVAAWDQLPPGLGFLPVANAVILVGLLPVMAYRVWRWRQHRSPATAMTAVAAGGLWLWVLLSWCWEFLPPVIQAMEICGGPGVIMVSVLQVFVVSLRRKIQSRQMWLVAAAGSSVLAVMAAAMMVGNATSLDLLSYRFDVAGHPNNAGLIVALVAANLYIAAVLVQVVWLGLRSADNTPTGWGVGLLAVGSASCLVSVAHDGIAMRSTAAGDPGFVWFKAVPAVVAVLCIVAGFTAPPLVLYLQARRKQRQLNPIRQHLIDALPNLDAPLAPGISHTDVVHEWCSQIQDGLTLTAQQRYTPLSGAVPPTMLNERADAVAGWLAGIPEPNLNCQWLTTPEAVTGQAWMLAIAAAYQRYVSEVGLSGSPSAVRR
;
A
#
# COMPACT_ATOMS: atom_id res chain seq x y z
N MET A 1 40.14 7.18 -3.49
CA MET A 1 40.14 5.71 -3.47
C MET A 1 39.68 5.20 -4.82
N THR A 2 40.38 4.24 -5.42
CA THR A 2 40.10 3.65 -6.73
C THR A 2 39.14 2.46 -6.60
N LEU A 3 38.38 2.13 -7.64
CA LEU A 3 37.52 0.93 -7.69
C LEU A 3 38.27 -0.36 -7.26
N SER A 4 39.57 -0.42 -7.53
CA SER A 4 40.45 -1.51 -7.10
C SER A 4 40.62 -1.63 -5.58
N SER A 5 40.60 -0.53 -4.81
CA SER A 5 40.71 -0.60 -3.35
C SER A 5 39.41 -1.07 -2.68
N VAL A 6 38.26 -0.86 -3.35
CA VAL A 6 36.96 -1.36 -2.89
C VAL A 6 36.85 -2.87 -3.11
N VAL A 7 37.33 -3.36 -4.25
CA VAL A 7 37.37 -4.81 -4.55
C VAL A 7 38.33 -5.55 -3.61
N ALA A 8 39.49 -4.97 -3.28
CA ALA A 8 40.44 -5.58 -2.35
C ALA A 8 39.91 -5.68 -0.89
N ALA A 9 39.04 -4.77 -0.47
CA ALA A 9 38.36 -4.84 0.83
C ALA A 9 37.29 -5.94 0.86
N TRP A 10 36.72 -6.32 -0.29
CA TRP A 10 35.71 -7.38 -0.40
C TRP A 10 36.27 -8.78 -0.20
N ASP A 11 37.53 -9.01 -0.57
CA ASP A 11 38.21 -10.31 -0.39
C ASP A 11 38.61 -10.58 1.08
N GLN A 12 38.48 -9.59 1.97
CA GLN A 12 38.80 -9.72 3.40
C GLN A 12 37.58 -9.99 4.29
N LEU A 13 36.37 -10.06 3.74
CA LEU A 13 35.18 -10.41 4.52
C LEU A 13 35.24 -11.88 4.97
N PRO A 14 34.83 -12.20 6.22
CA PRO A 14 34.76 -13.57 6.71
C PRO A 14 34.02 -14.50 5.72
N PRO A 15 34.50 -15.74 5.52
CA PRO A 15 33.86 -16.68 4.61
C PRO A 15 32.39 -16.88 5.01
N GLY A 16 31.48 -16.46 4.13
CA GLY A 16 30.02 -16.48 4.35
C GLY A 16 29.32 -15.12 4.21
N LEU A 17 30.04 -14.00 4.31
CA LEU A 17 29.47 -12.64 4.22
C LEU A 17 29.53 -12.01 2.81
N GLY A 18 30.17 -12.67 1.83
CA GLY A 18 30.25 -12.18 0.44
C GLY A 18 28.89 -12.03 -0.27
N PHE A 19 27.82 -12.61 0.27
CA PHE A 19 26.46 -12.47 -0.26
C PHE A 19 25.77 -11.15 0.15
N LEU A 20 26.12 -10.56 1.29
CA LEU A 20 25.49 -9.35 1.82
C LEU A 20 25.62 -8.13 0.89
N PRO A 21 26.80 -7.84 0.32
CA PRO A 21 26.95 -6.76 -0.67
C PRO A 21 26.08 -7.03 -1.91
N VAL A 22 26.11 -8.25 -2.46
CA VAL A 22 25.29 -8.59 -3.63
C VAL A 22 23.80 -8.45 -3.34
N ALA A 23 23.34 -8.93 -2.18
CA ALA A 23 21.95 -8.81 -1.74
C ALA A 23 21.53 -7.34 -1.58
N ASN A 24 22.35 -6.51 -0.93
CA ASN A 24 22.07 -5.09 -0.79
C ASN A 24 21.98 -4.38 -2.15
N ALA A 25 22.70 -4.86 -3.17
CA ALA A 25 22.74 -4.25 -4.51
C ALA A 25 21.46 -4.55 -5.24
N VAL A 26 21.07 -5.83 -5.20
CA VAL A 26 19.80 -6.29 -5.74
C VAL A 26 18.64 -5.55 -5.07
N ILE A 27 18.68 -5.38 -3.74
CA ILE A 27 17.66 -4.62 -3.00
C ILE A 27 17.66 -3.15 -3.40
N LEU A 28 18.82 -2.47 -3.47
CA LEU A 28 18.93 -1.06 -3.85
C LEU A 28 18.42 -0.81 -5.27
N VAL A 29 18.85 -1.62 -6.23
CA VAL A 29 18.44 -1.54 -7.64
C VAL A 29 16.95 -1.86 -7.76
N GLY A 30 16.45 -2.85 -7.01
CA GLY A 30 15.03 -3.21 -7.00
C GLY A 30 14.12 -2.16 -6.35
N LEU A 31 14.60 -1.46 -5.31
CA LEU A 31 13.84 -0.42 -4.60
C LEU A 31 13.87 0.93 -5.32
N LEU A 32 14.87 1.21 -6.16
CA LEU A 32 15.02 2.49 -6.85
C LEU A 32 13.82 2.85 -7.76
N PRO A 33 13.27 1.94 -8.61
CA PRO A 33 12.06 2.20 -9.38
C PRO A 33 10.85 2.49 -8.49
N VAL A 34 10.74 1.77 -7.37
CA VAL A 34 9.64 1.95 -6.40
C VAL A 34 9.73 3.33 -5.76
N MET A 35 10.92 3.73 -5.32
CA MET A 35 11.17 5.06 -4.76
C MET A 35 10.88 6.16 -5.78
N ALA A 36 11.43 6.06 -6.99
CA ALA A 36 11.23 7.04 -8.06
C ALA A 36 9.75 7.18 -8.42
N TYR A 37 9.04 6.07 -8.55
CA TYR A 37 7.59 6.06 -8.80
C TYR A 37 6.80 6.71 -7.66
N ARG A 38 7.13 6.42 -6.39
CA ARG A 38 6.43 7.00 -5.23
C ARG A 38 6.66 8.50 -5.11
N VAL A 39 7.89 8.97 -5.34
CA VAL A 39 8.24 10.39 -5.35
C VAL A 39 7.55 11.11 -6.52
N TRP A 40 7.58 10.52 -7.71
CA TRP A 40 6.88 11.06 -8.88
C TRP A 40 5.37 11.14 -8.63
N ARG A 41 4.76 10.09 -8.07
CA ARG A 41 3.34 10.05 -7.73
C ARG A 41 2.97 11.07 -6.67
N TRP A 42 3.81 11.27 -5.65
CA TRP A 42 3.62 12.34 -4.67
C TRP A 42 3.69 13.74 -5.31
N ARG A 43 4.62 13.94 -6.25
CA ARG A 43 4.74 15.19 -7.00
C ARG A 43 3.47 15.50 -7.81
N GLN A 44 2.87 14.47 -8.42
CA GLN A 44 1.63 14.60 -9.19
C GLN A 44 0.40 14.77 -8.29
N HIS A 45 0.30 13.98 -7.22
CA HIS A 45 -0.83 13.96 -6.30
C HIS A 45 -0.32 14.35 -4.92
N ARG A 46 -0.35 15.66 -4.60
CA ARG A 46 0.08 16.23 -3.31
C ARG A 46 -0.88 15.88 -2.17
N SER A 47 -0.95 14.60 -1.83
CA SER A 47 -1.71 14.12 -0.67
C SER A 47 -0.75 13.72 0.46
N PRO A 48 -1.19 13.82 1.73
CA PRO A 48 -0.37 13.40 2.87
C PRO A 48 -0.02 11.91 2.80
N ALA A 49 -0.94 11.07 2.31
CA ALA A 49 -0.71 9.63 2.17
C ALA A 49 0.37 9.31 1.13
N THR A 50 0.37 9.98 -0.03
CA THR A 50 1.43 9.78 -1.04
C THR A 50 2.77 10.28 -0.53
N ALA A 51 2.80 11.41 0.18
CA ALA A 51 4.00 11.95 0.83
C ALA A 51 4.61 10.95 1.81
N MET A 52 3.80 10.35 2.69
CA MET A 52 4.27 9.38 3.68
C MET A 52 4.83 8.12 3.02
N THR A 53 4.18 7.60 1.98
CA THR A 53 4.72 6.43 1.26
C THR A 53 6.01 6.75 0.50
N ALA A 54 6.17 7.98 0.01
CA ALA A 54 7.40 8.43 -0.63
C ALA A 54 8.53 8.59 0.39
N VAL A 55 8.26 9.17 1.56
CA VAL A 55 9.22 9.29 2.67
C VAL A 55 9.63 7.91 3.19
N ALA A 56 8.69 6.98 3.36
CA ALA A 56 9.00 5.62 3.80
C ALA A 56 9.88 4.88 2.77
N ALA A 57 9.52 4.93 1.48
CA ALA A 57 10.30 4.28 0.42
C ALA A 57 11.69 4.93 0.26
N GLY A 58 11.77 6.26 0.30
CA GLY A 58 13.02 7.02 0.26
C GLY A 58 13.91 6.76 1.47
N GLY A 59 13.32 6.71 2.67
CA GLY A 59 14.02 6.39 3.91
C GLY A 59 14.56 4.95 3.91
N LEU A 60 13.76 3.97 3.47
CA LEU A 60 14.21 2.59 3.32
C LEU A 60 15.36 2.48 2.31
N TRP A 61 15.23 3.12 1.14
CA TRP A 61 16.26 3.09 0.10
C TRP A 61 17.55 3.76 0.58
N LEU A 62 17.45 4.93 1.21
CA LEU A 62 18.59 5.65 1.79
C LEU A 62 19.24 4.82 2.90
N TRP A 63 18.46 4.12 3.71
CA TRP A 63 19.00 3.25 4.76
C TRP A 63 19.82 2.09 4.18
N VAL A 64 19.30 1.37 3.17
CA VAL A 64 20.09 0.31 2.51
C VAL A 64 21.35 0.88 1.86
N LEU A 65 21.28 2.10 1.30
CA LEU A 65 22.44 2.80 0.76
C LEU A 65 23.47 3.14 1.85
N LEU A 66 23.02 3.63 3.00
CA LEU A 66 23.90 3.91 4.15
C LEU A 66 24.56 2.63 4.65
N SER A 67 23.81 1.53 4.79
CA SER A 67 24.35 0.24 5.19
C SER A 67 25.38 -0.31 4.19
N TRP A 68 25.20 -0.04 2.89
CA TRP A 68 26.20 -0.33 1.85
C TRP A 68 27.45 0.53 2.03
N CYS A 69 27.28 1.84 2.19
CA CYS A 69 28.37 2.81 2.29
C CYS A 69 28.94 2.95 3.71
N TRP A 70 28.68 1.97 4.59
CA TRP A 70 28.97 2.04 6.01
C TRP A 70 30.38 2.49 6.35
N GLU A 71 31.39 1.94 5.65
CA GLU A 71 32.81 2.23 5.92
C GLU A 71 33.18 3.69 5.70
N PHE A 72 32.40 4.41 4.88
CA PHE A 72 32.60 5.82 4.58
C PHE A 72 31.81 6.74 5.52
N LEU A 73 30.96 6.19 6.39
CA LEU A 73 30.14 6.98 7.28
C LEU A 73 30.96 7.52 8.47
N PRO A 74 30.73 8.77 8.90
CA PRO A 74 31.27 9.27 10.16
C PRO A 74 30.87 8.35 11.34
N PRO A 75 31.72 8.21 12.38
CA PRO A 75 31.44 7.35 13.54
C PRO A 75 30.09 7.62 14.22
N VAL A 76 29.65 8.88 14.22
CA VAL A 76 28.35 9.29 14.77
C VAL A 76 27.18 8.69 13.97
N ILE A 77 27.28 8.65 12.63
CA ILE A 77 26.23 8.08 11.78
C ILE A 77 26.22 6.55 11.90
N GLN A 78 27.40 5.94 11.96
CA GLN A 78 27.54 4.52 12.26
C GLN A 78 26.89 4.16 13.60
N ALA A 79 27.20 4.90 14.67
CA ALA A 79 26.58 4.71 15.97
C ALA A 79 25.05 4.88 15.93
N MET A 80 24.57 5.87 15.18
CA MET A 80 23.14 6.10 15.04
C MET A 80 22.42 5.00 14.27
N GLU A 81 23.04 4.41 13.25
CA GLU A 81 22.49 3.25 12.54
C GLU A 81 22.46 2.01 13.44
N ILE A 82 23.54 1.74 14.16
CA ILE A 82 23.66 0.61 15.10
C ILE A 82 22.65 0.69 16.26
N CYS A 83 22.46 1.87 16.83
CA CYS A 83 21.53 2.08 17.94
C CYS A 83 20.05 2.12 17.50
N GLY A 84 19.74 1.91 16.21
CA GLY A 84 18.37 1.82 15.72
C GLY A 84 17.74 3.13 15.26
N GLY A 85 18.55 4.15 14.94
CA GLY A 85 18.08 5.44 14.42
C GLY A 85 17.17 5.32 13.17
N PRO A 86 17.52 4.51 12.16
CA PRO A 86 16.62 4.23 11.04
C PRO A 86 15.28 3.63 11.48
N GLY A 87 15.30 2.77 12.51
CA GLY A 87 14.10 2.20 13.12
C GLY A 87 13.19 3.28 13.73
N VAL A 88 13.76 4.22 14.48
CA VAL A 88 13.03 5.37 15.03
C VAL A 88 12.32 6.15 13.92
N ILE A 89 13.04 6.50 12.85
CA ILE A 89 12.49 7.25 11.71
C ILE A 89 11.36 6.48 11.04
N MET A 90 11.59 5.20 10.72
CA MET A 90 10.61 4.37 10.01
C MET A 90 9.34 4.15 10.82
N VAL A 91 9.48 3.94 12.13
CA VAL A 91 8.35 3.73 13.03
C VAL A 91 7.59 5.03 13.29
N SER A 92 8.25 6.18 13.34
CA SER A 92 7.57 7.50 13.34
C SER A 92 6.77 7.72 12.05
N VAL A 93 7.35 7.40 10.88
CA VAL A 93 6.65 7.52 9.59
C VAL A 93 5.45 6.56 9.53
N LEU A 94 5.61 5.33 10.00
CA LEU A 94 4.52 4.36 10.10
C LEU A 94 3.41 4.88 11.01
N GLN A 95 3.74 5.41 12.18
CA GLN A 95 2.74 5.97 13.10
C GLN A 95 1.99 7.15 12.49
N VAL A 96 2.71 8.07 11.85
CA VAL A 96 2.10 9.18 11.12
C VAL A 96 1.17 8.67 10.03
N PHE A 97 1.57 7.62 9.30
CA PHE A 97 0.73 6.98 8.28
C PHE A 97 -0.54 6.34 8.88
N VAL A 98 -0.42 5.51 9.92
CA VAL A 98 -1.58 4.84 10.53
C VAL A 98 -2.51 5.87 11.17
N VAL A 99 -1.94 6.92 11.80
CA VAL A 99 -2.71 8.06 12.26
C VAL A 99 -3.44 8.66 11.07
N SER A 100 -2.76 9.03 9.97
CA SER A 100 -3.29 9.67 8.73
C SER A 100 -4.53 9.01 8.13
N LEU A 101 -4.68 7.69 8.32
CA LEU A 101 -5.81 6.93 7.80
C LEU A 101 -7.12 7.23 8.54
N ARG A 102 -7.08 7.75 9.77
CA ARG A 102 -8.29 8.19 10.46
C ARG A 102 -8.78 9.51 9.88
N ARG A 103 -9.96 9.53 9.25
CA ARG A 103 -10.55 10.71 8.58
C ARG A 103 -10.78 11.97 9.45
N LYS A 104 -10.34 12.01 10.71
CA LYS A 104 -10.45 13.14 11.66
C LYS A 104 -9.12 13.42 12.37
N ILE A 105 -8.09 13.83 11.64
CA ILE A 105 -6.79 14.14 12.27
C ILE A 105 -6.50 15.62 12.24
N GLN A 106 -6.26 16.14 13.44
CA GLN A 106 -5.65 17.43 13.66
C GLN A 106 -4.16 17.36 13.32
N SER A 107 -3.68 18.33 12.52
CA SER A 107 -2.25 18.62 12.28
C SER A 107 -1.36 18.46 13.53
N ARG A 108 -1.90 18.79 14.71
CA ARG A 108 -1.27 18.63 16.02
C ARG A 108 -0.74 17.22 16.32
N GLN A 109 -1.44 16.15 15.95
CA GLN A 109 -0.98 14.78 16.23
C GLN A 109 0.23 14.39 15.39
N MET A 110 0.28 14.82 14.13
CA MET A 110 1.45 14.59 13.26
C MET A 110 2.68 15.32 13.81
N TRP A 111 2.51 16.56 14.27
CA TRP A 111 3.58 17.32 14.93
C TRP A 111 4.08 16.67 16.22
N LEU A 112 3.19 16.11 17.03
CA LEU A 112 3.59 15.40 18.26
C LEU A 112 4.43 14.16 17.96
N VAL A 113 4.07 13.37 16.93
CA VAL A 113 4.87 12.20 16.53
C VAL A 113 6.24 12.62 16.01
N ALA A 114 6.29 13.64 15.15
CA ALA A 114 7.54 14.18 14.62
C ALA A 114 8.44 14.74 15.73
N ALA A 115 7.87 15.52 16.66
CA ALA A 115 8.58 16.07 17.81
C ALA A 115 9.14 14.95 18.71
N ALA A 116 8.35 13.93 19.01
CA ALA A 116 8.78 12.79 19.82
C ALA A 116 9.90 11.97 19.15
N GLY A 117 9.80 11.71 17.83
CA GLY A 117 10.86 11.05 17.09
C GLY A 117 12.15 11.89 17.07
N SER A 118 12.03 13.20 16.85
CA SER A 118 13.18 14.12 16.84
C SER A 118 13.86 14.25 18.21
N SER A 119 13.09 14.24 19.31
CA SER A 119 13.66 14.32 20.65
C SER A 119 14.43 13.06 21.01
N VAL A 120 13.93 11.87 20.62
CA VAL A 120 14.63 10.61 20.83
C VAL A 120 15.93 10.58 20.03
N LEU A 121 15.92 10.99 18.76
CA LEU A 121 17.14 11.10 17.96
C LEU A 121 18.14 12.09 18.55
N ALA A 122 17.68 13.21 19.11
CA ALA A 122 18.54 14.17 19.80
C ALA A 122 19.16 13.57 21.08
N VAL A 123 18.39 12.84 21.87
CA VAL A 123 18.88 12.13 23.07
C VAL A 123 19.91 11.06 22.68
N MET A 124 19.66 10.30 21.63
CA MET A 124 20.61 9.32 21.09
C MET A 124 21.93 9.99 20.70
N ALA A 125 21.88 11.07 19.91
CA ALA A 125 23.06 11.80 19.47
C ALA A 125 23.84 12.38 20.67
N ALA A 126 23.15 12.97 21.65
CA ALA A 126 23.78 13.49 22.85
C ALA A 126 24.47 12.39 23.68
N ALA A 127 23.80 11.25 23.87
CA ALA A 127 24.36 10.10 24.61
C ALA A 127 25.62 9.54 23.93
N MET A 128 25.64 9.46 22.59
CA MET A 128 26.81 9.01 21.82
C MET A 128 27.99 9.98 21.96
N MET A 129 27.72 11.29 21.89
CA MET A 129 28.75 12.33 22.02
C MET A 129 29.38 12.34 23.42
N VAL A 130 28.58 12.15 24.47
CA VAL A 130 29.07 12.07 25.85
C VAL A 130 29.83 10.76 26.10
N GLY A 131 29.41 9.67 25.46
CA GLY A 131 30.01 8.34 25.62
C GLY A 131 31.36 8.16 24.94
N ASN A 132 31.81 9.06 24.06
CA ASN A 132 33.04 8.91 23.27
C ASN A 132 33.14 7.54 22.56
N ALA A 133 32.06 7.09 21.91
CA ALA A 133 32.03 5.82 21.19
C ALA A 133 33.10 5.80 20.08
N THR A 134 33.97 4.79 20.11
CA THR A 134 35.07 4.66 19.13
C THR A 134 34.65 3.78 17.95
N SER A 135 35.34 3.91 16.80
CA SER A 135 35.12 3.06 15.62
C SER A 135 35.33 1.57 15.89
N LEU A 136 36.14 1.23 16.92
CA LEU A 136 36.40 -0.15 17.32
C LEU A 136 35.19 -0.79 18.01
N ASP A 137 34.49 -0.02 18.86
CA ASP A 137 33.25 -0.44 19.54
C ASP A 137 32.09 -0.66 18.55
N LEU A 138 32.14 0.03 17.40
CA LEU A 138 31.12 -0.02 16.35
C LEU A 138 31.30 -1.23 15.43
N LEU A 139 32.54 -1.62 15.15
CA LEU A 139 32.87 -2.79 14.32
C LEU A 139 32.52 -4.11 15.03
N SER A 140 32.79 -4.21 16.33
CA SER A 140 32.41 -5.38 17.12
C SER A 140 30.89 -5.53 17.15
N TYR A 141 30.12 -4.47 17.40
CA TYR A 141 28.67 -4.57 17.45
C TYR A 141 28.00 -4.89 16.10
N ARG A 142 28.61 -4.48 14.97
CA ARG A 142 28.06 -4.77 13.63
C ARG A 142 28.13 -6.26 13.26
N PHE A 143 29.21 -6.94 13.67
CA PHE A 143 29.52 -8.31 13.25
C PHE A 143 29.44 -9.33 14.37
N ASP A 144 29.65 -8.91 15.61
CA ASP A 144 29.54 -9.73 16.81
C ASP A 144 28.18 -9.49 17.46
N VAL A 145 27.21 -10.30 17.04
CA VAL A 145 25.84 -10.26 17.54
C VAL A 145 25.81 -10.52 19.05
N ALA A 146 26.83 -11.13 19.66
CA ALA A 146 26.84 -11.44 21.10
C ALA A 146 27.43 -10.34 21.99
N GLY A 147 28.10 -9.32 21.43
CA GLY A 147 28.81 -8.30 22.20
C GLY A 147 27.90 -7.19 22.71
N HIS A 148 27.60 -7.17 24.02
CA HIS A 148 26.97 -6.00 24.65
C HIS A 148 27.86 -4.77 24.50
N PRO A 149 27.29 -3.59 24.17
CA PRO A 149 28.07 -2.36 24.15
C PRO A 149 28.56 -2.08 25.58
N ASN A 150 29.88 -2.15 25.82
CA ASN A 150 30.47 -1.75 27.11
C ASN A 150 30.41 -0.23 27.34
N ASN A 151 30.08 0.54 26.30
CA ASN A 151 29.97 1.98 26.37
C ASN A 151 28.58 2.41 26.88
N ALA A 152 28.55 3.09 28.03
CA ALA A 152 27.32 3.59 28.65
C ALA A 152 26.50 4.50 27.72
N GLY A 153 27.15 5.30 26.85
CA GLY A 153 26.47 6.17 25.90
C GLY A 153 25.71 5.37 24.81
N LEU A 154 26.31 4.29 24.31
CA LEU A 154 25.67 3.40 23.34
C LEU A 154 24.51 2.61 23.96
N ILE A 155 24.67 2.15 25.20
CA ILE A 155 23.60 1.50 25.97
C ILE A 155 22.38 2.44 26.08
N VAL A 156 22.60 3.68 26.54
CA VAL A 156 21.51 4.65 26.71
C VAL A 156 20.83 4.96 25.38
N ALA A 157 21.61 5.18 24.31
CA ALA A 157 21.05 5.43 22.98
C ALA A 157 20.22 4.24 22.46
N LEU A 158 20.73 3.01 22.61
CA LEU A 158 20.04 1.79 22.20
C LEU A 158 18.73 1.59 22.97
N VAL A 159 18.75 1.73 24.29
CA VAL A 159 17.55 1.57 25.13
C VAL A 159 16.53 2.65 24.83
N ALA A 160 16.94 3.91 24.70
CA ALA A 160 16.04 5.02 24.39
C ALA A 160 15.34 4.82 23.02
N ALA A 161 16.10 4.41 22.00
CA ALA A 161 15.56 4.11 20.69
C ALA A 161 14.56 2.96 20.73
N ASN A 162 14.92 1.84 21.35
CA ASN A 162 14.07 0.65 21.42
C ASN A 162 12.82 0.87 22.28
N LEU A 163 12.90 1.64 23.36
CA LEU A 163 11.73 2.04 24.15
C LEU A 163 10.75 2.88 23.33
N TYR A 164 11.25 3.86 22.57
CA TYR A 164 10.41 4.65 21.67
C TYR A 164 9.78 3.77 20.58
N ILE A 165 10.59 2.95 19.90
CA ILE A 165 10.11 2.01 18.88
C ILE A 165 9.03 1.10 19.47
N ALA A 166 9.25 0.49 20.64
CA ALA A 166 8.28 -0.36 21.31
C ALA A 166 6.98 0.39 21.60
N ALA A 167 7.06 1.60 22.19
CA ALA A 167 5.88 2.40 22.49
C ALA A 167 5.04 2.70 21.24
N VAL A 168 5.68 3.04 20.13
CA VAL A 168 4.99 3.30 18.86
C VAL A 168 4.44 2.02 18.25
N LEU A 169 5.18 0.91 18.27
CA LEU A 169 4.69 -0.39 17.78
C LEU A 169 3.45 -0.84 18.57
N VAL A 170 3.44 -0.69 19.90
CA VAL A 170 2.25 -0.95 20.74
C VAL A 170 1.07 -0.09 20.29
N GLN A 171 1.29 1.20 20.03
CA GLN A 171 0.24 2.08 19.54
C GLN A 171 -0.28 1.66 18.17
N VAL A 172 0.60 1.27 17.24
CA VAL A 172 0.21 0.78 15.91
C VAL A 172 -0.57 -0.52 16.02
N VAL A 173 -0.15 -1.46 16.87
CA VAL A 173 -0.87 -2.72 17.13
C VAL A 173 -2.26 -2.43 17.69
N TRP A 174 -2.34 -1.62 18.73
CA TRP A 174 -3.61 -1.23 19.35
C TRP A 174 -4.56 -0.56 18.36
N LEU A 175 -4.02 0.38 17.58
CA LEU A 175 -4.78 1.12 16.58
C LEU A 175 -5.24 0.21 15.45
N GLY A 176 -4.40 -0.71 15.02
CA GLY A 176 -4.73 -1.64 13.95
C GLY A 176 -5.76 -2.67 14.37
N LEU A 177 -5.68 -3.21 15.59
CA LEU A 177 -6.71 -4.10 16.14
C LEU A 177 -8.09 -3.41 16.21
N ARG A 178 -8.12 -2.11 16.53
CA ARG A 178 -9.37 -1.31 16.56
C ARG A 178 -9.88 -0.86 15.20
N SER A 179 -9.11 -1.04 14.13
CA SER A 179 -9.44 -0.54 12.79
C SER A 179 -9.36 -1.63 11.72
N ALA A 180 -9.18 -2.88 12.15
CA ALA A 180 -9.25 -4.06 11.32
C ALA A 180 -10.72 -4.36 10.98
N ASP A 181 -11.16 -3.88 9.83
CA ASP A 181 -12.48 -4.17 9.27
C ASP A 181 -12.35 -5.04 8.00
N ASN A 182 -13.46 -5.62 7.54
CA ASN A 182 -13.54 -6.40 6.29
C ASN A 182 -13.34 -5.57 5.00
N THR A 183 -12.85 -4.33 5.11
CA THR A 183 -12.53 -3.48 3.96
C THR A 183 -11.08 -3.73 3.51
N PRO A 184 -10.72 -3.50 2.23
CA PRO A 184 -9.35 -3.66 1.76
C PRO A 184 -8.33 -2.88 2.58
N THR A 185 -8.70 -1.68 3.04
CA THR A 185 -7.88 -0.85 3.93
C THR A 185 -7.76 -1.46 5.34
N GLY A 186 -8.85 -2.00 5.88
CA GLY A 186 -8.86 -2.68 7.19
C GLY A 186 -7.95 -3.91 7.22
N TRP A 187 -7.95 -4.72 6.16
CA TRP A 187 -7.01 -5.83 5.98
C TRP A 187 -5.55 -5.35 5.97
N GLY A 188 -5.25 -4.26 5.23
CA GLY A 188 -3.91 -3.68 5.19
C GLY A 188 -3.43 -3.21 6.57
N VAL A 189 -4.30 -2.52 7.30
CA VAL A 189 -4.02 -2.05 8.67
C VAL A 189 -3.84 -3.23 9.64
N GLY A 190 -4.65 -4.28 9.52
CA GLY A 190 -4.51 -5.51 10.31
C GLY A 190 -3.17 -6.21 10.08
N LEU A 191 -2.74 -6.32 8.82
CA LEU A 191 -1.42 -6.89 8.48
C LEU A 191 -0.28 -6.04 9.04
N LEU A 192 -0.37 -4.71 8.98
CA LEU A 192 0.61 -3.81 9.60
C LEU A 192 0.67 -4.01 11.13
N ALA A 193 -0.47 -4.26 11.79
CA ALA A 193 -0.51 -4.56 13.21
C ALA A 193 0.17 -5.90 13.54
N VAL A 194 -0.10 -6.96 12.78
CA VAL A 194 0.57 -8.27 12.96
C VAL A 194 2.09 -8.12 12.76
N GLY A 195 2.52 -7.42 11.72
CA GLY A 195 3.94 -7.17 11.49
C GLY A 195 4.58 -6.35 12.60
N SER A 196 3.88 -5.36 13.13
CA SER A 196 4.34 -4.53 14.25
C SER A 196 4.45 -5.33 15.55
N ALA A 197 3.48 -6.21 15.84
CA ALA A 197 3.52 -7.11 16.98
C ALA A 197 4.69 -8.09 16.88
N SER A 198 5.00 -8.56 15.66
CA SER A 198 6.14 -9.42 15.40
C SER A 198 7.47 -8.69 15.66
N CYS A 199 7.66 -7.47 15.12
CA CYS A 199 8.84 -6.64 15.42
C CYS A 199 9.02 -6.39 16.93
N LEU A 200 7.92 -6.22 17.67
CA LEU A 200 7.97 -5.93 19.09
C LEU A 200 8.64 -7.05 19.90
N VAL A 201 8.55 -8.31 19.45
CA VAL A 201 9.27 -9.43 20.07
C VAL A 201 10.77 -9.20 20.03
N SER A 202 11.33 -8.89 18.85
CA SER A 202 12.76 -8.65 18.70
C SER A 202 13.22 -7.37 19.42
N VAL A 203 12.43 -6.30 19.38
CA VAL A 203 12.73 -5.04 20.08
C VAL A 203 12.75 -5.25 21.60
N ALA A 204 11.79 -6.00 22.14
CA ALA A 204 11.73 -6.28 23.59
C ALA A 204 12.87 -7.20 24.04
N HIS A 205 13.16 -8.25 23.26
CA HIS A 205 14.17 -9.25 23.61
C HIS A 205 15.60 -8.74 23.44
N ASP A 206 15.95 -8.24 22.26
CA ASP A 206 17.33 -7.83 21.94
C ASP A 206 17.59 -6.39 22.37
N GLY A 207 16.62 -5.49 22.19
CA GLY A 207 16.80 -4.06 22.43
C GLY A 207 16.66 -3.66 23.90
N ILE A 208 15.54 -4.03 24.53
CA ILE A 208 15.21 -3.60 25.91
C ILE A 208 15.81 -4.55 26.94
N ALA A 209 15.60 -5.85 26.80
CA ALA A 209 16.13 -6.84 27.73
C ALA A 209 17.63 -7.11 27.50
N MET A 210 18.20 -6.60 26.41
CA MET A 210 19.60 -6.80 26.02
C MET A 210 19.98 -8.29 26.02
N ARG A 211 19.06 -9.18 25.65
CA ARG A 211 19.34 -10.61 25.59
C ARG A 211 19.75 -10.95 24.17
N SER A 212 20.96 -10.57 23.77
CA SER A 212 21.38 -10.85 22.41
C SER A 212 21.57 -12.36 22.21
N THR A 213 21.05 -12.87 21.10
CA THR A 213 21.21 -14.27 20.67
C THR A 213 22.18 -14.31 19.49
N ALA A 214 23.22 -15.13 19.59
CA ALA A 214 24.21 -15.27 18.53
C ALA A 214 23.66 -16.12 17.37
N ALA A 215 24.21 -15.91 16.17
CA ALA A 215 23.91 -16.78 15.04
C ALA A 215 24.40 -18.21 15.35
N GLY A 216 23.46 -19.15 15.55
CA GLY A 216 23.74 -20.51 16.00
C GLY A 216 23.04 -20.88 17.32
N ASP A 217 22.59 -19.89 18.09
CA ASP A 217 21.79 -20.14 19.29
C ASP A 217 20.38 -20.60 18.94
N PRO A 218 19.79 -21.56 19.69
CA PRO A 218 18.41 -21.98 19.49
C PRO A 218 17.40 -20.82 19.56
N GLY A 219 17.70 -19.80 20.37
CA GLY A 219 16.86 -18.61 20.54
C GLY A 219 16.89 -17.66 19.34
N PHE A 220 17.97 -17.63 18.54
CA PHE A 220 18.11 -16.69 17.42
C PHE A 220 17.01 -16.84 16.38
N VAL A 221 16.65 -18.08 16.05
CA VAL A 221 15.60 -18.37 15.08
C VAL A 221 14.26 -17.81 15.54
N TRP A 222 13.90 -18.04 16.80
CA TRP A 222 12.56 -17.72 17.32
C TRP A 222 12.39 -16.26 17.75
N PHE A 223 13.43 -15.60 18.24
CA PHE A 223 13.35 -14.23 18.74
C PHE A 223 13.80 -13.18 17.73
N LYS A 224 14.56 -13.58 16.70
CA LYS A 224 15.14 -12.65 15.72
C LYS A 224 14.76 -12.97 14.28
N ALA A 225 15.05 -14.17 13.79
CA ALA A 225 14.85 -14.50 12.37
C ALA A 225 13.36 -14.60 12.00
N VAL A 226 12.59 -15.43 12.71
CA VAL A 226 11.16 -15.63 12.44
C VAL A 226 10.37 -14.33 12.60
N PRO A 227 10.52 -13.56 13.69
CA PRO A 227 9.77 -12.32 13.83
C PRO A 227 10.15 -11.27 12.77
N ALA A 228 11.42 -11.17 12.39
CA ALA A 228 11.84 -10.28 11.31
C ALA A 228 11.21 -10.66 9.96
N VAL A 229 11.20 -11.95 9.61
CA VAL A 229 10.58 -12.42 8.36
C VAL A 229 9.07 -12.18 8.36
N VAL A 230 8.37 -12.51 9.44
CA VAL A 230 6.93 -12.27 9.58
C VAL A 230 6.64 -10.78 9.49
N ALA A 231 7.42 -9.94 10.18
CA ALA A 231 7.28 -8.49 10.11
C ALA A 231 7.42 -7.95 8.69
N VAL A 232 8.49 -8.34 7.97
CA VAL A 232 8.73 -7.89 6.59
C VAL A 232 7.58 -8.31 5.68
N LEU A 233 7.18 -9.58 5.73
CA LEU A 233 6.08 -10.09 4.89
C LEU A 233 4.76 -9.37 5.19
N CYS A 234 4.41 -9.21 6.47
CA CYS A 234 3.18 -8.55 6.89
C CYS A 234 3.18 -7.05 6.55
N ILE A 235 4.31 -6.34 6.71
CA ILE A 235 4.41 -4.92 6.38
C ILE A 235 4.31 -4.71 4.87
N VAL A 236 5.05 -5.50 4.07
CA VAL A 236 4.98 -5.44 2.61
C VAL A 236 3.56 -5.77 2.14
N ALA A 237 2.94 -6.83 2.66
CA ALA A 237 1.57 -7.19 2.34
C ALA A 237 0.58 -6.09 2.77
N GLY A 238 0.76 -5.48 3.95
CA GLY A 238 -0.09 -4.41 4.46
C GLY A 238 -0.11 -3.15 3.59
N PHE A 239 1.03 -2.81 2.97
CA PHE A 239 1.13 -1.67 2.04
C PHE A 239 0.70 -2.02 0.60
N THR A 240 0.81 -3.27 0.18
CA THR A 240 0.56 -3.69 -1.22
C THR A 240 -0.85 -4.25 -1.44
N ALA A 241 -1.42 -4.95 -0.46
CA ALA A 241 -2.72 -5.59 -0.60
C ALA A 241 -3.87 -4.59 -0.81
N PRO A 242 -4.02 -3.49 -0.04
CA PRO A 242 -5.10 -2.53 -0.27
C PRO A 242 -5.14 -1.94 -1.69
N PRO A 243 -4.04 -1.37 -2.24
CA PRO A 243 -4.07 -0.83 -3.60
C PRO A 243 -4.26 -1.93 -4.65
N LEU A 244 -3.72 -3.13 -4.43
CA LEU A 244 -3.91 -4.25 -5.36
C LEU A 244 -5.38 -4.69 -5.42
N VAL A 245 -6.03 -4.85 -4.26
CA VAL A 245 -7.45 -5.23 -4.19
C VAL A 245 -8.32 -4.15 -4.83
N LEU A 246 -8.07 -2.87 -4.54
CA LEU A 246 -8.80 -1.75 -5.16
C LEU A 246 -8.60 -1.71 -6.68
N TYR A 247 -7.37 -1.96 -7.15
CA TYR A 247 -7.06 -2.05 -8.57
C TYR A 247 -7.82 -3.21 -9.24
N LEU A 248 -7.79 -4.40 -8.65
CA LEU A 248 -8.50 -5.57 -9.16
C LEU A 248 -10.02 -5.37 -9.17
N GLN A 249 -10.57 -4.76 -8.12
CA GLN A 249 -11.99 -4.40 -8.05
C GLN A 249 -12.37 -3.40 -9.14
N ALA A 250 -11.59 -2.34 -9.32
CA ALA A 250 -11.82 -1.36 -10.38
C ALA A 250 -11.72 -1.98 -11.77
N ARG A 251 -10.71 -2.83 -12.01
CA ARG A 251 -10.53 -3.53 -13.29
C ARG A 251 -11.67 -4.51 -13.58
N ARG A 252 -12.18 -5.22 -12.58
CA ARG A 252 -13.38 -6.07 -12.72
C ARG A 252 -14.60 -5.24 -13.08
N LYS A 253 -14.83 -4.12 -12.39
CA LYS A 253 -15.93 -3.19 -12.70
C LYS A 253 -15.81 -2.60 -14.11
N GLN A 254 -14.61 -2.21 -14.53
CA GLN A 254 -14.35 -1.76 -15.91
C GLN A 254 -14.71 -2.87 -16.91
N ARG A 255 -14.23 -4.10 -16.71
CA ARG A 255 -14.59 -5.23 -17.58
C ARG A 255 -16.10 -5.48 -17.63
N GLN A 256 -16.81 -5.27 -16.52
CA GLN A 256 -18.26 -5.38 -16.47
C GLN A 256 -18.98 -4.29 -17.26
N LEU A 257 -18.52 -3.04 -17.15
CA LEU A 257 -19.10 -1.88 -17.84
C LEU A 257 -18.70 -1.79 -19.32
N ASN A 258 -17.60 -2.44 -19.73
CA ASN A 258 -17.05 -2.28 -21.07
C ASN A 258 -18.03 -2.65 -22.22
N PRO A 259 -18.78 -3.76 -22.16
CA PRO A 259 -19.64 -4.15 -23.30
C PRO A 259 -20.79 -3.17 -23.54
N ILE A 260 -21.46 -2.74 -22.47
CA ILE A 260 -22.56 -1.77 -22.58
C ILE A 260 -22.03 -0.39 -23.02
N ARG A 261 -20.86 0.02 -22.51
CA ARG A 261 -20.20 1.26 -22.93
C ARG A 261 -19.86 1.23 -24.41
N GLN A 262 -19.26 0.15 -24.90
CA GLN A 262 -18.91 0.02 -26.31
C GLN A 262 -20.16 0.07 -27.20
N HIS A 263 -21.22 -0.64 -26.82
CA HIS A 263 -22.49 -0.60 -27.54
C HIS A 263 -23.07 0.83 -27.62
N LEU A 264 -23.03 1.58 -26.51
CA LEU A 264 -23.49 2.96 -26.49
C LEU A 264 -22.59 3.90 -27.31
N ILE A 265 -21.26 3.71 -27.29
CA ILE A 265 -20.32 4.51 -28.09
C ILE A 265 -20.49 4.23 -29.59
N ASP A 266 -20.70 2.98 -29.98
CA ASP A 266 -20.93 2.61 -31.37
C ASP A 266 -22.20 3.27 -31.92
N ALA A 267 -23.24 3.44 -31.08
CA ALA A 267 -24.47 4.15 -31.41
C ALA A 267 -24.37 5.68 -31.27
N LEU A 268 -23.56 6.17 -30.33
CA LEU A 268 -23.40 7.57 -29.94
C LEU A 268 -21.91 7.93 -29.83
N PRO A 269 -21.21 8.16 -30.96
CA PRO A 269 -19.75 8.35 -30.95
C PRO A 269 -19.29 9.55 -30.12
N ASN A 270 -20.14 10.58 -29.97
CA ASN A 270 -19.84 11.77 -29.15
C ASN A 270 -19.78 11.48 -27.64
N LEU A 271 -20.15 10.27 -27.19
CA LEU A 271 -20.08 9.85 -25.80
C LEU A 271 -18.64 9.52 -25.36
N ASP A 272 -17.73 9.26 -26.30
CA ASP A 272 -16.33 8.91 -26.01
C ASP A 272 -15.48 10.15 -25.71
N ALA A 273 -15.70 10.74 -24.52
CA ALA A 273 -14.88 11.84 -24.05
C ALA A 273 -13.46 11.35 -23.69
N PRO A 274 -12.39 12.01 -24.17
CA PRO A 274 -11.02 11.62 -23.86
C PRO A 274 -10.73 11.79 -22.37
N LEU A 275 -10.29 10.70 -21.73
CA LEU A 275 -9.89 10.70 -20.32
C LEU A 275 -8.53 11.38 -20.15
N ALA A 276 -8.38 12.15 -19.08
CA ALA A 276 -7.10 12.78 -18.74
C ALA A 276 -6.02 11.70 -18.48
N PRO A 277 -4.78 11.91 -18.96
CA PRO A 277 -3.70 10.96 -18.72
C PRO A 277 -3.39 10.84 -17.23
N GLY A 278 -3.32 9.61 -16.71
CA GLY A 278 -2.96 9.33 -15.32
C GLY A 278 -4.14 9.29 -14.33
N ILE A 279 -5.39 9.31 -14.80
CA ILE A 279 -6.59 9.15 -13.97
C ILE A 279 -6.59 7.80 -13.22
N SER A 280 -7.06 7.79 -11.97
CA SER A 280 -7.16 6.56 -11.19
C SER A 280 -8.19 5.61 -11.82
N HIS A 281 -7.94 4.29 -11.78
CA HIS A 281 -8.92 3.30 -12.24
C HIS A 281 -10.28 3.42 -11.54
N THR A 282 -10.31 3.87 -10.28
CA THR A 282 -11.56 4.14 -9.55
C THR A 282 -12.36 5.27 -10.20
N ASP A 283 -11.67 6.30 -10.66
CA ASP A 283 -12.28 7.51 -11.22
C ASP A 283 -12.73 7.23 -12.65
N VAL A 284 -11.96 6.42 -13.40
CA VAL A 284 -12.39 5.88 -14.70
C VAL A 284 -13.70 5.10 -14.57
N VAL A 285 -13.86 4.28 -13.53
CA VAL A 285 -15.14 3.57 -13.31
C VAL A 285 -16.28 4.55 -13.07
N HIS A 286 -16.04 5.60 -12.28
CA HIS A 286 -17.05 6.64 -12.02
C HIS A 286 -17.44 7.38 -13.30
N GLU A 287 -16.44 7.77 -14.10
CA GLU A 287 -16.63 8.43 -15.39
C GLU A 287 -17.39 7.54 -16.37
N TRP A 288 -17.04 6.25 -16.45
CA TRP A 288 -17.77 5.29 -17.30
C TRP A 288 -19.22 5.11 -16.85
N CYS A 289 -19.50 5.13 -15.55
CA CYS A 289 -20.87 5.13 -15.05
C CYS A 289 -21.64 6.39 -15.49
N SER A 290 -20.99 7.57 -15.46
CA SER A 290 -21.60 8.82 -15.95
C SER A 290 -21.88 8.75 -17.46
N GLN A 291 -20.89 8.33 -18.25
CA GLN A 291 -21.04 8.15 -19.70
C GLN A 291 -22.17 7.18 -20.04
N ILE A 292 -22.28 6.05 -19.34
CA ILE A 292 -23.37 5.10 -19.56
C ILE A 292 -24.70 5.75 -19.22
N GLN A 293 -24.82 6.44 -18.08
CA GLN A 293 -26.05 7.12 -17.69
C GLN A 293 -26.47 8.17 -18.73
N ASP A 294 -25.54 8.97 -19.24
CA ASP A 294 -25.81 9.93 -20.32
C ASP A 294 -26.24 9.21 -21.60
N GLY A 295 -25.57 8.12 -21.96
CA GLY A 295 -25.93 7.27 -23.09
C GLY A 295 -27.34 6.69 -22.97
N LEU A 296 -27.78 6.28 -21.77
CA LEU A 296 -29.16 5.85 -21.52
C LEU A 296 -30.15 6.98 -21.78
N THR A 297 -29.87 8.19 -21.30
CA THR A 297 -30.76 9.34 -21.51
C THR A 297 -30.86 9.75 -22.98
N LEU A 298 -29.75 9.76 -23.71
CA LEU A 298 -29.72 10.05 -25.14
C LEU A 298 -30.44 8.97 -25.95
N THR A 299 -30.25 7.69 -25.60
CA THR A 299 -30.97 6.57 -26.24
C THR A 299 -32.47 6.66 -25.99
N ALA A 300 -32.88 7.06 -24.78
CA ALA A 300 -34.28 7.25 -24.44
C ALA A 300 -34.92 8.37 -25.27
N GLN A 301 -34.20 9.47 -25.49
CA GLN A 301 -34.64 10.57 -26.36
C GLN A 301 -34.76 10.12 -27.83
N GLN A 302 -33.76 9.40 -28.36
CA GLN A 302 -33.79 8.91 -29.75
C GLN A 302 -34.94 7.92 -30.02
N ARG A 303 -35.28 7.09 -29.02
CA ARG A 303 -36.37 6.11 -29.12
C ARG A 303 -37.73 6.65 -28.67
N TYR A 304 -37.83 7.96 -28.39
CA TYR A 304 -39.06 8.61 -27.89
C TYR A 304 -39.70 7.88 -26.70
N THR A 305 -38.86 7.44 -25.76
CA THR A 305 -39.31 6.70 -24.58
C THR A 305 -40.21 7.60 -23.73
N PRO A 306 -41.40 7.15 -23.29
CA PRO A 306 -42.33 7.98 -22.55
C PRO A 306 -41.71 8.47 -21.23
N LEU A 307 -42.02 9.71 -20.84
CA LEU A 307 -41.47 10.32 -19.62
C LEU A 307 -42.05 9.70 -18.34
N SER A 308 -43.33 9.32 -18.40
CA SER A 308 -44.09 8.74 -17.29
C SER A 308 -44.93 7.58 -17.82
N GLY A 309 -45.22 6.59 -16.97
CA GLY A 309 -45.97 5.41 -17.36
C GLY A 309 -46.07 4.42 -16.20
N ALA A 310 -45.86 3.14 -16.49
CA ALA A 310 -45.87 2.09 -15.47
C ALA A 310 -44.84 2.35 -14.35
N VAL A 311 -45.23 2.01 -13.12
CA VAL A 311 -44.34 2.09 -11.97
C VAL A 311 -43.14 1.15 -12.20
N PRO A 312 -41.89 1.61 -11.96
CA PRO A 312 -40.73 0.75 -12.10
C PRO A 312 -40.79 -0.46 -11.17
N PRO A 313 -40.29 -1.63 -11.59
CA PRO A 313 -40.21 -2.81 -10.74
C PRO A 313 -39.48 -2.49 -9.43
N THR A 314 -40.00 -3.03 -8.32
CA THR A 314 -39.42 -2.84 -6.99
C THR A 314 -38.12 -3.62 -6.82
N MET A 315 -38.00 -4.76 -7.50
CA MET A 315 -36.78 -5.56 -7.51
C MET A 315 -35.74 -4.97 -8.47
N LEU A 316 -34.55 -4.69 -7.93
CA LEU A 316 -33.42 -4.11 -8.68
C LEU A 316 -33.06 -4.92 -9.92
N ASN A 317 -33.05 -6.25 -9.79
CA ASN A 317 -32.65 -7.15 -10.87
C ASN A 317 -33.64 -7.13 -12.03
N GLU A 318 -34.95 -7.19 -11.75
CA GLU A 318 -36.00 -7.14 -12.77
C GLU A 318 -35.97 -5.81 -13.53
N ARG A 319 -35.78 -4.71 -12.80
CA ARG A 319 -35.63 -3.39 -13.41
C ARG A 319 -34.37 -3.30 -14.28
N ALA A 320 -33.24 -3.83 -13.81
CA ALA A 320 -31.99 -3.85 -14.56
C ALA A 320 -32.10 -4.73 -15.83
N ASP A 321 -32.78 -5.87 -15.74
CA ASP A 321 -33.03 -6.78 -16.85
C ASP A 321 -33.92 -6.15 -17.91
N ALA A 322 -35.02 -5.48 -17.52
CA ALA A 322 -35.86 -4.76 -18.48
C ALA A 322 -35.11 -3.61 -19.19
N VAL A 323 -34.28 -2.84 -18.48
CA VAL A 323 -33.46 -1.79 -19.09
C VAL A 323 -32.42 -2.39 -20.04
N ALA A 324 -31.80 -3.51 -19.68
CA ALA A 324 -30.84 -4.20 -20.52
C ALA A 324 -31.48 -4.80 -21.78
N GLY A 325 -32.65 -5.42 -21.65
CA GLY A 325 -33.43 -5.95 -22.78
C GLY A 325 -33.87 -4.84 -23.73
N TRP A 326 -34.37 -3.73 -23.20
CA TRP A 326 -34.67 -2.54 -23.98
C TRP A 326 -33.45 -2.03 -24.73
N LEU A 327 -32.29 -1.87 -24.09
CA LEU A 327 -31.06 -1.46 -24.77
C LEU A 327 -30.69 -2.39 -25.92
N ALA A 328 -30.77 -3.71 -25.69
CA ALA A 328 -30.53 -4.74 -26.70
C ALA A 328 -31.56 -4.78 -27.84
N GLY A 329 -32.62 -3.96 -27.79
CA GLY A 329 -33.62 -3.82 -28.84
C GLY A 329 -34.86 -4.70 -28.66
N ILE A 330 -35.01 -5.34 -27.50
CA ILE A 330 -36.23 -6.08 -27.16
C ILE A 330 -37.32 -5.07 -26.81
N PRO A 331 -38.53 -5.19 -27.39
CA PRO A 331 -39.62 -4.28 -27.09
C PRO A 331 -40.08 -4.46 -25.63
N GLU A 332 -39.88 -3.43 -24.82
CA GLU A 332 -40.36 -3.35 -23.43
C GLU A 332 -41.48 -2.31 -23.34
N PRO A 333 -42.75 -2.70 -23.52
CA PRO A 333 -43.86 -1.76 -23.72
C PRO A 333 -44.17 -0.90 -22.50
N ASN A 334 -43.72 -1.32 -21.31
CA ASN A 334 -43.96 -0.62 -20.06
C ASN A 334 -42.81 0.32 -19.65
N LEU A 335 -41.68 0.27 -20.35
CA LEU A 335 -40.48 1.02 -19.99
C LEU A 335 -40.67 2.51 -20.26
N ASN A 336 -40.33 3.32 -19.27
CA ASN A 336 -40.37 4.78 -19.34
C ASN A 336 -39.09 5.39 -18.74
N CYS A 337 -38.89 6.70 -18.88
CA CYS A 337 -37.69 7.38 -18.40
C CYS A 337 -37.46 7.24 -16.89
N GLN A 338 -38.51 7.02 -16.09
CA GLN A 338 -38.36 6.80 -14.64
C GLN A 338 -37.68 5.46 -14.33
N TRP A 339 -37.66 4.50 -15.26
CA TRP A 339 -36.97 3.22 -15.07
C TRP A 339 -35.45 3.36 -15.24
N LEU A 340 -34.99 4.39 -15.95
CA LEU A 340 -33.57 4.64 -16.23
C LEU A 340 -32.86 5.37 -15.08
N THR A 341 -33.61 6.07 -14.22
CA THR A 341 -33.06 6.77 -13.06
C THR A 341 -32.50 5.81 -12.02
N THR A 342 -31.59 6.28 -11.17
CA THR A 342 -31.06 5.47 -10.07
C THR A 342 -32.15 5.27 -9.00
N PRO A 343 -32.47 4.03 -8.59
CA PRO A 343 -33.38 3.78 -7.48
C PRO A 343 -32.86 4.38 -6.16
N GLU A 344 -33.74 4.97 -5.33
CA GLU A 344 -33.33 5.65 -4.08
C GLU A 344 -32.55 4.74 -3.10
N ALA A 345 -32.85 3.45 -3.10
CA ALA A 345 -32.20 2.47 -2.24
C ALA A 345 -30.76 2.10 -2.66
N VAL A 346 -30.30 2.54 -3.83
CA VAL A 346 -29.07 2.05 -4.46
C VAL A 346 -28.19 3.20 -4.93
N THR A 347 -26.87 3.05 -4.80
CA THR A 347 -25.93 4.05 -5.35
C THR A 347 -25.93 4.02 -6.87
N GLY A 348 -25.71 5.18 -7.54
CA GLY A 348 -25.69 5.24 -9.00
C GLY A 348 -24.68 4.27 -9.64
N GLN A 349 -23.52 4.09 -9.02
CA GLN A 349 -22.54 3.10 -9.48
C GLN A 349 -23.08 1.66 -9.40
N ALA A 350 -23.75 1.30 -8.30
CA ALA A 350 -24.32 -0.04 -8.15
C ALA A 350 -25.48 -0.28 -9.14
N TRP A 351 -26.27 0.76 -9.42
CA TRP A 351 -27.30 0.71 -10.46
C TRP A 351 -26.71 0.47 -11.86
N MET A 352 -25.70 1.24 -12.26
CA MET A 352 -25.02 1.05 -13.55
C MET A 352 -24.37 -0.34 -13.68
N LEU A 353 -23.77 -0.86 -12.60
CA LEU A 353 -23.20 -2.22 -12.60
C LEU A 353 -24.28 -3.30 -12.71
N ALA A 354 -25.46 -3.10 -12.11
CA ALA A 354 -26.58 -4.03 -12.23
C ALA A 354 -27.08 -4.09 -13.69
N ILE A 355 -27.29 -2.94 -14.34
CA ILE A 355 -27.66 -2.89 -15.77
C ILE A 355 -26.58 -3.54 -16.64
N ALA A 356 -25.31 -3.25 -16.39
CA ALA A 356 -24.21 -3.83 -17.16
C ALA A 356 -24.13 -5.35 -17.01
N ALA A 357 -24.34 -5.88 -15.79
CA ALA A 357 -24.39 -7.32 -15.56
C ALA A 357 -25.59 -7.96 -16.27
N ALA A 358 -26.77 -7.34 -16.22
CA ALA A 358 -27.95 -7.76 -16.97
C ALA A 358 -27.69 -7.79 -18.48
N TYR A 359 -27.13 -6.71 -19.03
CA TYR A 359 -26.79 -6.59 -20.45
C TYR A 359 -25.77 -7.65 -20.90
N GLN A 360 -24.77 -7.94 -20.08
CA GLN A 360 -23.81 -9.02 -20.37
C GLN A 360 -24.48 -10.39 -20.46
N ARG A 361 -25.45 -10.69 -19.57
CA ARG A 361 -26.24 -11.93 -19.66
C ARG A 361 -27.00 -12.00 -20.97
N TYR A 362 -27.71 -10.93 -21.34
CA TYR A 362 -28.42 -10.84 -22.62
C TYR A 362 -27.49 -11.06 -23.83
N VAL A 363 -26.36 -10.36 -23.90
CA VAL A 363 -25.41 -10.53 -25.02
C VAL A 363 -24.86 -11.96 -25.06
N SER A 364 -24.59 -12.58 -23.91
CA SER A 364 -24.12 -13.97 -23.86
C SER A 364 -25.19 -14.98 -24.29
N GLU A 365 -26.45 -14.78 -23.93
CA GLU A 365 -27.57 -15.66 -24.28
C GLU A 365 -27.96 -15.51 -25.75
N VAL A 366 -27.98 -14.29 -26.28
CA VAL A 366 -28.19 -14.02 -27.71
C VAL A 366 -27.01 -14.57 -28.54
N GLY A 367 -25.78 -14.48 -28.03
CA GLY A 367 -24.60 -15.08 -28.66
C GLY A 367 -24.59 -16.62 -28.64
N LEU A 368 -25.14 -17.25 -27.60
CA LEU A 368 -25.33 -18.71 -27.52
C LEU A 368 -26.50 -19.19 -28.40
N SER A 369 -27.57 -18.40 -28.50
CA SER A 369 -28.72 -18.65 -29.38
C SER A 369 -28.38 -18.42 -30.87
N GLY A 370 -27.45 -17.51 -31.14
CA GLY A 370 -26.97 -17.16 -32.48
C GLY A 370 -25.76 -17.97 -32.98
N SER A 371 -25.49 -19.16 -32.43
CA SER A 371 -24.44 -20.05 -32.95
C SER A 371 -25.00 -21.10 -33.91
N PRO A 372 -25.04 -20.85 -35.23
CA PRO A 372 -25.20 -21.87 -36.24
C PRO A 372 -23.85 -22.57 -36.45
N SER A 373 -23.41 -23.39 -35.50
CA SER A 373 -22.23 -24.25 -35.69
C SER A 373 -22.48 -25.68 -35.21
N ALA A 374 -23.68 -26.17 -35.50
CA ALA A 374 -23.96 -27.58 -35.70
C ALA A 374 -24.07 -27.91 -37.21
N VAL A 375 -23.35 -27.21 -38.10
CA VAL A 375 -23.10 -27.67 -39.48
C VAL A 375 -21.74 -27.16 -39.97
N ARG A 376 -20.70 -27.97 -39.81
CA ARG A 376 -19.80 -28.34 -40.92
C ARG A 376 -18.96 -29.56 -40.50
N ARG A 377 -19.09 -30.58 -41.36
CA ARG A 377 -18.35 -31.84 -41.36
C ARG A 377 -16.86 -31.62 -41.54
#